data_AF-A0A650DEI7-F1
#
_entry.id   AF-A0A650DEI7-F1
#
_cell.length_a   1.000
_cell.length_b   1.000
_cell.length_c   1.000
_cell.angle_alpha   90.00
_cell.angle_beta   90.00
_cell.angle_gamma   90.00
#
_symmetry.space_group_name_H-M   'P 1'
#
loop_
_entity.id
_entity.type
_entity.pdbx_description
1 polymer ?
#
loop_
_entity_poly.entity_id
_entity_poly.type
_entity_poly.pdbx_seq_one_letter_code
_entity_poly.pdbx_strand_id
1 'polypeptide(L)'
;MLDYFILLDLNDDFVRKTIFEQVLIFFFTYCVMNFFAWSTVIELIWPTHYFNRRHTSSTEFIKFRTYTEVLLKLSAYNDFFYILNNYYFNQKLILKN
;
A
#
# COMPACT_ATOMS: atom_id res chain seq x y z
N MET A 1 -41.99 -19.81 19.43
CA MET A 1 -41.31 -18.78 18.62
C MET A 1 -40.31 -18.09 19.54
N LEU A 2 -39.05 -17.97 19.14
CA LEU A 2 -37.93 -17.60 20.04
C LEU A 2 -38.03 -16.15 20.54
N ASP A 3 -38.01 -15.94 21.85
CA ASP A 3 -38.06 -14.62 22.51
C ASP A 3 -36.90 -13.69 22.11
N TYR A 4 -35.84 -14.22 21.51
CA TYR A 4 -34.72 -13.42 20.99
C TYR A 4 -35.09 -12.51 19.82
N PHE A 5 -36.17 -12.81 19.09
CA PHE A 5 -36.65 -11.93 18.01
C PHE A 5 -37.17 -10.57 18.52
N ILE A 6 -37.48 -10.46 19.81
CA ILE A 6 -37.88 -9.21 20.46
C ILE A 6 -36.74 -8.17 20.47
N LEU A 7 -35.48 -8.59 20.33
CA LEU A 7 -34.30 -7.71 20.25
C LEU A 7 -34.17 -6.98 18.90
N LEU A 8 -34.87 -7.44 17.85
CA LEU A 8 -34.86 -6.80 16.53
C LEU A 8 -35.91 -5.69 16.40
N ASP A 9 -36.81 -5.59 17.39
CA ASP A 9 -37.89 -4.62 17.38
C ASP A 9 -37.38 -3.24 17.82
N LEU A 10 -37.23 -2.36 16.83
CA LEU A 10 -36.81 -0.97 17.01
C LEU A 10 -37.98 0.01 17.11
N ASN A 11 -39.21 -0.42 16.79
CA ASN A 11 -40.37 0.47 16.81
C ASN A 11 -40.78 0.83 18.25
N ASP A 12 -40.73 -0.14 19.16
CA ASP A 12 -41.06 0.05 20.58
C ASP A 12 -39.83 0.24 21.47
N ASP A 13 -38.63 0.46 20.91
CA ASP A 13 -37.41 0.66 21.70
C ASP A 13 -37.46 1.96 22.54
N PHE A 14 -38.32 2.91 22.13
CA PHE A 14 -38.66 4.11 22.91
C PHE A 14 -39.31 3.77 24.27
N VAL A 15 -40.13 2.73 24.31
CA VAL A 15 -40.83 2.29 25.52
C VAL A 15 -39.90 1.51 26.46
N ARG A 16 -38.82 0.95 25.93
CA ARG A 16 -37.89 0.12 26.70
C ARG A 16 -36.75 0.95 27.27
N LYS A 17 -35.86 1.48 26.43
CA LYS A 17 -34.61 2.10 26.89
C LYS A 17 -34.03 3.22 26.01
N THR A 18 -34.37 3.35 24.72
CA THR A 18 -33.77 4.35 23.77
C THR A 18 -32.23 4.37 23.65
N ILE A 19 -31.51 3.49 24.35
CA ILE A 19 -30.05 3.52 24.46
C ILE A 19 -29.39 3.03 23.17
N PHE A 20 -30.03 2.11 22.44
CA PHE A 20 -29.44 1.46 21.28
C PHE A 20 -29.10 2.47 20.17
N GLU A 21 -30.02 3.37 19.85
CA GLU A 21 -29.81 4.42 18.83
C GLU A 21 -28.66 5.36 19.20
N GLN A 22 -28.56 5.77 20.47
CA GLN A 22 -27.49 6.65 20.95
C GLN A 22 -26.12 5.96 20.91
N VAL A 23 -26.08 4.67 21.28
CA VAL A 23 -24.86 3.86 21.25
C VAL A 23 -24.40 3.60 19.82
N LEU A 24 -25.32 3.37 18.89
CA LEU A 24 -25.00 3.25 17.47
C LEU A 24 -24.33 4.51 16.92
N ILE A 25 -24.85 5.69 17.25
CA ILE A 25 -24.24 6.97 16.83
C ILE A 25 -22.79 7.06 17.35
N PHE A 26 -22.54 6.69 18.60
CA PHE A 26 -21.18 6.64 19.15
C PHE A 26 -20.28 5.65 18.38
N PHE A 27 -20.75 4.43 18.10
CA PHE A 27 -19.97 3.46 17.34
C PHE A 27 -19.63 3.95 15.93
N PHE A 28 -20.57 4.58 15.23
CA PHE A 28 -20.29 5.14 13.90
C PHE A 28 -19.26 6.26 13.96
N THR A 29 -19.40 7.21 14.89
CA THR A 29 -18.41 8.29 15.04
C THR A 29 -17.03 7.77 15.40
N TYR A 30 -16.93 6.79 16.30
CA TYR A 30 -15.67 6.15 16.67
C TYR A 30 -15.05 5.39 15.50
N CYS A 31 -15.86 4.69 14.70
CA CYS A 31 -15.39 4.00 13.50
C CYS A 31 -14.84 4.99 12.47
N VAL A 32 -15.55 6.08 12.20
CA VAL A 32 -15.11 7.15 11.29
C VAL A 32 -13.81 7.79 11.78
N MET A 33 -13.70 8.08 13.07
CA MET A 33 -12.47 8.63 13.67
C MET A 33 -11.28 7.67 13.48
N ASN A 34 -11.48 6.38 13.76
CA ASN A 34 -10.43 5.38 13.58
C ASN A 34 -10.06 5.19 12.11
N PHE A 35 -11.04 5.20 11.21
CA PHE A 35 -10.78 5.11 9.78
C PHE A 35 -9.82 6.22 9.34
N PHE A 36 -10.11 7.48 9.70
CA PHE A 36 -9.24 8.60 9.36
C PHE A 36 -7.87 8.50 10.03
N ALA A 37 -7.80 8.10 11.30
CA ALA A 37 -6.54 7.99 12.01
C ALA A 37 -5.64 6.89 11.42
N TRP A 38 -6.18 5.67 11.27
CA TRP A 38 -5.42 4.52 10.78
C TRP A 38 -5.08 4.64 9.30
N SER A 39 -6.00 5.15 8.45
CA SER A 39 -5.69 5.38 7.04
C SER A 39 -4.53 6.35 6.89
N THR A 40 -4.57 7.46 7.63
CA THR A 40 -3.53 8.50 7.59
C THR A 40 -2.17 7.96 8.06
N VAL A 41 -2.14 7.23 9.18
CA VAL A 41 -0.89 6.65 9.71
C VAL A 41 -0.28 5.65 8.72
N ILE A 42 -1.09 4.79 8.11
CA ILE A 42 -0.61 3.76 7.18
C ILE A 42 -0.19 4.38 5.85
N GLU A 43 -0.94 5.35 5.32
CA GLU A 43 -0.64 5.96 4.04
C GLU A 43 0.58 6.88 4.12
N LEU A 44 0.77 7.63 5.21
CA LEU A 44 1.88 8.59 5.33
C LEU A 44 3.29 7.97 5.43
N ILE A 45 3.43 6.66 5.28
CA ILE A 45 4.74 6.01 5.09
C ILE A 45 5.29 6.22 3.67
N TRP A 46 4.43 6.42 2.66
CA TRP A 46 4.85 6.48 1.26
C TRP A 46 5.78 7.67 0.93
N PRO A 47 5.60 8.89 1.47
CA PRO A 47 6.47 10.02 1.13
C PRO A 47 7.90 9.78 1.60
N THR A 48 8.07 9.30 2.83
CA THR A 48 9.37 8.97 3.41
C THR A 48 10.06 7.85 2.63
N HIS A 49 9.33 6.77 2.32
CA HIS A 49 9.88 5.67 1.53
C HIS A 49 10.31 6.15 0.12
N TYR A 50 9.47 6.93 -0.55
CA TYR A 50 9.76 7.46 -1.88
C TYR A 50 10.97 8.38 -1.91
N PHE A 51 11.06 9.28 -0.94
CA PHE A 51 12.19 10.19 -0.79
C PHE A 51 13.49 9.41 -0.55
N ASN A 52 13.47 8.50 0.42
CA ASN A 52 14.66 7.73 0.80
C ASN A 52 15.19 6.89 -0.37
N ARG A 53 14.32 6.18 -1.10
CA ARG A 53 14.75 5.32 -2.23
C ARG A 53 15.50 6.09 -3.33
N ARG A 54 15.27 7.41 -3.44
CA ARG A 54 15.79 8.28 -4.52
C ARG A 54 16.93 9.19 -4.09
N HIS A 55 16.93 9.66 -2.85
CA HIS A 55 17.80 10.77 -2.44
C HIS A 55 18.84 10.42 -1.37
N THR A 56 18.75 9.28 -0.69
CA THR A 56 19.68 8.97 0.41
C THR A 56 20.96 8.25 -0.03
N SER A 57 21.07 7.82 -1.29
CA SER A 57 22.30 7.20 -1.78
C SER A 57 23.41 8.24 -1.93
N SER A 58 24.56 7.97 -1.33
CA SER A 58 25.79 8.76 -1.48
C SER A 58 26.84 7.97 -2.26
N THR A 59 27.69 8.67 -3.01
CA THR A 59 28.77 8.10 -3.81
C THR A 59 29.87 7.45 -2.96
N GLU A 60 29.99 7.86 -1.70
CA GLU A 60 30.97 7.31 -0.75
C GLU A 60 30.59 5.91 -0.26
N PHE A 61 29.33 5.48 -0.49
CA PHE A 61 28.82 4.19 -0.04
C PHE A 61 28.29 3.34 -1.20
N ILE A 62 28.32 2.03 -1.01
CA ILE A 62 27.81 1.08 -2.02
C ILE A 62 26.29 0.98 -1.88
N LYS A 63 25.57 1.27 -2.97
CA LYS A 63 24.13 1.01 -3.07
C LYS A 63 23.89 -0.42 -3.55
N PHE A 64 23.44 -1.29 -2.64
CA PHE A 64 23.04 -2.64 -2.99
C PHE A 64 21.73 -2.68 -3.76
N ARG A 65 21.62 -3.63 -4.69
CA ARG A 65 20.40 -3.88 -5.46
C ARG A 65 19.40 -4.67 -4.62
N THR A 66 18.17 -4.20 -4.61
CA THR A 66 17.05 -4.86 -3.92
C THR A 66 16.34 -5.91 -4.78
N TYR A 67 15.51 -6.74 -4.15
CA TYR A 67 14.76 -7.81 -4.82
C TYR A 67 13.98 -7.32 -6.06
N THR A 68 13.23 -6.23 -5.93
CA THR A 68 12.43 -5.67 -7.04
C THR A 68 13.31 -5.19 -8.19
N GLU A 69 14.43 -4.53 -7.88
CA GLU A 69 15.40 -4.07 -8.89
C GLU A 69 16.17 -5.23 -9.56
N VAL A 70 16.31 -6.38 -8.90
CA VAL A 70 16.83 -7.60 -9.52
C VAL A 70 15.83 -8.14 -10.52
N LEU A 71 14.58 -8.35 -10.11
CA LEU A 71 13.54 -8.86 -10.98
C LEU A 71 13.31 -7.95 -12.19
N LEU A 72 13.19 -6.64 -11.98
CA LEU A 72 12.97 -5.68 -13.07
C LEU A 72 14.11 -5.69 -14.08
N LYS A 73 15.37 -5.81 -13.64
CA LYS A 73 16.52 -5.86 -14.53
C LYS A 73 16.59 -7.14 -15.37
N LEU A 74 16.19 -8.27 -14.80
CA LEU A 74 16.35 -9.57 -15.45
C LEU A 74 15.11 -10.00 -16.26
N SER A 75 13.91 -9.63 -15.81
CA SER A 75 12.66 -10.13 -16.37
C SER A 75 11.75 -9.06 -16.98
N ALA A 76 12.01 -7.78 -16.70
CA ALA A 76 11.20 -6.67 -17.20
C ALA A 76 12.05 -5.60 -17.90
N TYR A 77 13.16 -6.01 -18.52
CA TYR A 77 13.91 -5.11 -19.39
C TYR A 77 13.14 -4.89 -20.70
N ASN A 78 13.27 -3.70 -21.28
CA ASN A 78 12.62 -3.37 -22.54
C ASN A 78 13.45 -3.83 -23.76
N ASP A 79 12.82 -3.84 -24.93
CA ASP A 79 13.47 -4.28 -26.18
C ASP A 79 14.71 -3.44 -26.51
N PHE A 80 14.66 -2.13 -26.23
CA PHE A 80 15.81 -1.25 -26.41
C PHE A 80 17.01 -1.68 -25.57
N PHE A 81 16.81 -2.06 -24.31
CA PHE A 81 17.88 -2.55 -23.45
C PHE A 81 18.48 -3.84 -24.01
N TYR A 82 17.65 -4.77 -24.48
CA TYR A 82 18.13 -6.00 -25.11
C TYR A 82 18.98 -5.74 -26.35
N ILE A 83 18.45 -4.93 -27.29
CA ILE A 83 19.13 -4.60 -28.54
C ILE A 83 20.45 -3.89 -28.27
N LEU A 84 20.46 -2.93 -27.34
CA LEU A 84 21.65 -2.17 -27.00
C LEU A 84 22.76 -3.05 -26.44
N ASN A 85 22.43 -3.97 -25.52
CA ASN A 85 23.42 -4.89 -24.97
C ASN A 85 24.01 -5.79 -26.08
N ASN A 86 23.16 -6.39 -26.92
CA ASN A 86 23.63 -7.22 -28.04
C ASN A 86 24.45 -6.42 -29.05
N TYR A 87 24.03 -5.20 -29.37
CA TYR A 87 24.78 -4.30 -30.25
C TYR A 87 26.20 -4.06 -29.73
N TYR A 88 26.36 -3.71 -28.45
CA TYR A 88 27.68 -3.52 -27.86
C TYR A 88 28.53 -4.79 -27.86
N PHE A 89 27.94 -5.94 -27.52
CA PHE A 89 28.67 -7.22 -27.55
C PHE A 89 29.12 -7.58 -28.96
N ASN A 90 28.24 -7.45 -29.94
CA ASN A 90 28.56 -7.76 -31.33
C ASN A 90 29.65 -6.85 -31.88
N GLN A 91 29.53 -5.53 -31.68
CA GLN A 91 30.51 -4.59 -32.23
C GLN A 91 31.88 -4.71 -31.54
N LYS A 92 31.92 -4.71 -30.20
CA LYS A 92 33.18 -4.62 -29.45
C LYS A 92 33.86 -5.96 -29.22
N LEU A 93 33.11 -7.03 -28.96
CA LEU A 93 33.69 -8.31 -28.55
C LEU A 93 33.83 -9.29 -29.71
N ILE A 94 32.87 -9.30 -30.64
CA ILE A 94 32.82 -10.27 -31.74
C ILE A 94 33.47 -9.69 -32.99
N LEU A 95 32.94 -8.57 -33.49
CA LEU A 95 33.40 -7.94 -34.73
C LEU A 95 34.70 -7.15 -34.54
N LYS A 96 35.02 -6.74 -33.29
CA LYS A 96 36.21 -5.94 -32.93
C LYS A 96 36.45 -4.75 -33.86
N ASN A 97 35.36 -4.10 -34.28
CA ASN A 97 35.41 -2.82 -34.98
C ASN A 97 35.58 -1.67 -33.98
#